data_AF-X1T3F9-F1
#
_entry.id   AF-X1T3F9-F1
#
_cell.length_a   1.000
_cell.length_b   1.000
_cell.length_c   1.000
_cell.angle_alpha   90.00
_cell.angle_beta   90.00
_cell.angle_gamma   90.00
#
_symmetry.space_group_name_H-M   'P 1'
#
loop_
_entity.id
_entity.type
_entity.pdbx_description
1 polymer ?
#
loop_
_entity_poly.entity_id
_entity_poly.type
_entity_poly.pdbx_seq_one_letter_code
_entity_poly.pdbx_strand_id
1 'polypeptide(L)'
;AFYKRRSSSGSWSTAELVSTDSTDSLQQIAIDVDNQGNPSIVWTDQTNVGDLGGADYDIFYNNLTIATSTWLGMTLVSTESDLGSYDPDVEVSENGDIHVVWYDYSDLGSGTDKDIFYKIPRCNYCCLDINVTGF
;
A
#
# COMPACT_ATOMS: atom_id res chain seq x y z
N ALA A 1 3.12 11.53 2.25
CA ALA A 1 3.96 10.84 3.25
C ALA A 1 5.42 10.84 2.80
N PHE A 2 6.38 10.96 3.74
CA PHE A 2 7.82 10.88 3.45
C PHE A 2 8.45 9.67 4.14
N TYR A 3 9.39 9.01 3.45
CA TYR A 3 10.19 7.91 3.96
C TYR A 3 11.63 8.33 4.19
N LYS A 4 12.22 7.82 5.28
CA LYS A 4 13.66 7.85 5.55
C LYS A 4 14.07 6.52 6.17
N ARG A 5 15.28 6.06 5.84
CA ARG A 5 15.88 4.90 6.48
C ARG A 5 17.22 5.22 7.10
N ARG A 6 17.56 4.47 8.14
CA ARG A 6 18.86 4.55 8.78
C ARG A 6 19.73 3.40 8.30
N SER A 7 20.91 3.71 7.79
CA SER A 7 21.89 2.70 7.41
C SER A 7 22.44 1.97 8.63
N SER A 8 23.07 0.82 8.40
CA SER A 8 23.83 0.09 9.42
C SER A 8 25.00 0.92 10.00
N SER A 9 25.52 1.88 9.22
CA SER A 9 26.52 2.86 9.68
C SER A 9 25.93 4.00 10.52
N GLY A 10 24.62 4.02 10.74
CA GLY A 10 23.94 4.94 11.65
C GLY A 10 23.50 6.27 11.02
N SER A 11 23.70 6.47 9.72
CA SER A 11 23.30 7.68 8.99
C SER A 11 21.89 7.57 8.44
N TRP A 12 21.13 8.67 8.46
CA TRP A 12 19.82 8.75 7.82
C TRP A 12 19.94 9.06 6.33
N SER A 13 19.06 8.49 5.52
CA SER A 13 18.88 8.88 4.13
C SER A 13 18.23 10.26 3.98
N THR A 14 18.28 10.80 2.77
CA THR A 14 17.40 11.90 2.37
C THR A 14 15.94 11.46 2.45
N ALA A 15 15.03 12.41 2.65
CA ALA A 15 13.59 12.14 2.62
C ALA A 15 13.14 11.83 1.18
N GLU A 16 12.36 10.77 1.02
CA GLU A 16 11.73 10.39 -0.25
C GLU A 16 10.21 10.54 -0.13
N LEU A 17 9.56 11.13 -1.14
CA LEU A 17 8.11 11.26 -1.17
C LEU A 17 7.49 9.92 -1.61
N VAL A 18 6.63 9.34 -0.79
CA VAL A 18 6.00 8.03 -1.01
C VAL A 18 4.66 8.15 -1.73
N SER A 19 3.93 9.24 -1.45
CA SER A 19 2.58 9.51 -1.95
C SER A 19 2.63 10.48 -3.14
N THR A 20 3.35 10.10 -4.20
CA THR A 20 3.66 10.99 -5.34
C THR A 20 2.43 11.52 -6.06
N ASP A 21 1.37 10.71 -6.07
CA ASP A 21 0.12 11.01 -6.77
C ASP A 21 -1.01 11.40 -5.81
N SER A 22 -0.71 11.59 -4.52
CA SER A 22 -1.66 12.09 -3.54
C SER A 22 -1.85 13.59 -3.72
N THR A 23 -3.12 14.01 -3.76
CA THR A 23 -3.53 15.41 -3.92
C THR A 23 -4.31 15.94 -2.72
N ASP A 24 -4.60 15.10 -1.72
CA ASP A 24 -5.47 15.44 -0.60
C ASP A 24 -4.93 14.94 0.76
N SER A 25 -5.78 14.96 1.79
CA SER A 25 -5.42 14.73 3.17
C SER A 25 -5.02 13.27 3.40
N LEU A 26 -3.82 13.10 3.94
CA LEU A 26 -3.26 11.81 4.30
C LEU A 26 -3.31 11.63 5.81
N GLN A 27 -3.85 10.51 6.27
CA GLN A 27 -3.95 10.14 7.68
C GLN A 27 -3.59 8.66 7.83
N GLN A 28 -3.36 8.22 9.08
CA GLN A 28 -3.26 6.79 9.47
C GLN A 28 -2.31 5.96 8.57
N ILE A 29 -1.04 5.84 8.99
CA ILE A 29 0.02 5.18 8.21
C ILE A 29 0.55 3.95 8.95
N ALA A 30 0.82 2.88 8.20
CA ALA A 30 1.55 1.71 8.67
C ALA A 30 2.67 1.33 7.69
N ILE A 31 3.68 0.64 8.21
CA ILE A 31 4.85 0.21 7.45
C ILE A 31 5.34 -1.13 7.98
N ASP A 32 5.69 -2.02 7.07
CA ASP A 32 6.46 -3.22 7.37
C ASP A 32 7.53 -3.47 6.30
N VAL A 33 8.48 -4.36 6.57
CA VAL A 33 9.70 -4.54 5.80
C VAL A 33 9.96 -6.02 5.54
N ASP A 34 10.19 -6.37 4.27
CA ASP A 34 10.53 -7.76 3.92
C ASP A 34 11.95 -8.19 4.35
N ASN A 35 12.25 -9.48 4.16
CA ASN A 35 13.56 -10.05 4.47
C ASN A 35 14.73 -9.47 3.64
N GLN A 36 14.46 -8.72 2.56
CA GLN A 36 15.44 -8.02 1.74
C GLN A 36 15.55 -6.53 2.13
N GLY A 37 14.76 -6.08 3.11
CA GLY A 37 14.71 -4.71 3.59
C GLY A 37 13.73 -3.82 2.83
N ASN A 38 12.98 -4.32 1.84
CA ASN A 38 12.07 -3.51 1.05
C ASN A 38 10.86 -3.10 1.91
N PRO A 39 10.63 -1.79 2.13
CA PRO A 39 9.49 -1.34 2.91
C PRO A 39 8.22 -1.34 2.06
N SER A 40 7.14 -1.80 2.68
CA SER A 40 5.75 -1.69 2.22
C SER A 40 5.03 -0.70 3.12
N ILE A 41 4.49 0.35 2.54
CA ILE A 41 3.82 1.43 3.28
C ILE A 41 2.36 1.47 2.84
N VAL A 42 1.46 1.51 3.82
CA VAL A 42 0.02 1.69 3.60
C VAL A 42 -0.46 2.94 4.33
N TRP A 43 -1.43 3.64 3.77
CA TRP A 43 -1.99 4.84 4.38
C TRP A 43 -3.43 5.09 3.95
N THR A 44 -4.10 5.94 4.70
CA THR A 44 -5.42 6.46 4.35
C THR A 44 -5.28 7.81 3.64
N ASP A 45 -5.98 8.00 2.52
CA ASP A 45 -5.93 9.22 1.69
C ASP A 45 -7.31 9.53 1.09
N GLN A 46 -7.60 10.80 0.79
CA GLN A 46 -8.84 11.21 0.10
C GLN A 46 -8.63 11.51 -1.39
N THR A 47 -7.44 11.22 -1.90
CA THR A 47 -7.15 11.40 -3.32
C THR A 47 -8.09 10.52 -4.14
N ASN A 48 -8.86 11.14 -5.03
CA ASN A 48 -9.71 10.42 -5.96
C ASN A 48 -8.85 9.78 -7.06
N VAL A 49 -8.64 8.46 -6.97
CA VAL A 49 -7.83 7.70 -7.91
C VAL A 49 -8.68 6.62 -8.57
N GLY A 50 -9.19 6.93 -9.77
CA GLY A 50 -10.09 6.06 -10.53
C GLY A 50 -11.57 6.33 -10.23
N ASP A 51 -12.47 5.80 -11.06
CA ASP A 51 -13.93 6.03 -10.99
C ASP A 51 -14.60 5.39 -9.75
N LEU A 52 -13.84 4.86 -8.79
CA LEU A 52 -14.32 4.07 -7.65
C LEU A 52 -14.21 4.78 -6.29
N GLY A 53 -13.27 5.73 -6.11
CA GLY A 53 -12.91 6.26 -4.78
C GLY A 53 -13.48 7.63 -4.41
N GLY A 54 -14.59 8.06 -5.03
CA GLY A 54 -15.38 9.21 -4.58
C GLY A 54 -14.59 10.43 -4.06
N ALA A 55 -15.00 10.98 -2.92
CA ALA A 55 -14.28 12.02 -2.17
C ALA A 55 -14.16 11.61 -0.68
N ASP A 56 -14.14 10.31 -0.48
CA ASP A 56 -14.05 9.59 0.78
C ASP A 56 -12.62 9.14 1.01
N TYR A 57 -12.39 8.49 2.14
CA TYR A 57 -11.07 8.03 2.53
C TYR A 57 -10.86 6.61 2.01
N ASP A 58 -9.72 6.37 1.37
CA ASP A 58 -9.35 5.11 0.76
C ASP A 58 -8.01 4.61 1.32
N ILE A 59 -7.79 3.29 1.23
CA ILE A 59 -6.51 2.68 1.59
C ILE A 59 -5.61 2.61 0.36
N PHE A 60 -4.46 3.26 0.46
CA PHE A 60 -3.41 3.24 -0.55
C PHE A 60 -2.18 2.48 -0.06
N TYR A 61 -1.42 1.98 -1.02
CA TYR A 61 -0.21 1.21 -0.81
C TYR A 61 0.89 1.63 -1.78
N ASN A 62 2.14 1.60 -1.32
CA ASN A 62 3.33 1.70 -2.17
C ASN A 62 4.48 0.91 -1.53
N ASN A 63 5.39 0.42 -2.37
CA ASN A 63 6.54 -0.38 -1.95
C ASN A 63 7.80 0.08 -2.66
N LEU A 64 8.91 0.07 -1.92
CA LEU A 64 10.22 0.45 -2.41
C LEU A 64 11.05 -0.81 -2.64
N THR A 65 11.44 -1.04 -3.89
CA THR A 65 12.50 -2.00 -4.21
C THR A 65 13.85 -1.36 -3.90
N ILE A 66 14.50 -1.76 -2.80
CA ILE A 66 15.79 -1.19 -2.37
C ILE A 66 16.88 -1.40 -3.41
N ALA A 67 16.91 -2.59 -4.04
CA ALA A 67 17.95 -2.96 -4.99
C ALA A 67 18.04 -1.98 -6.17
N THR A 68 16.91 -1.40 -6.58
CA THR A 68 16.81 -0.41 -7.66
C THR A 68 16.53 1.00 -7.13
N SER A 69 16.35 1.17 -5.81
CA SER A 69 15.92 2.42 -5.18
C SER A 69 14.71 3.04 -5.87
N THR A 70 13.73 2.21 -6.19
CA THR A 70 12.54 2.58 -6.98
C THR A 70 11.26 2.25 -6.22
N TRP A 71 10.37 3.24 -6.08
CA TRP A 71 9.00 3.04 -5.64
C TRP A 71 8.17 2.45 -6.79
N LEU A 72 7.36 1.43 -6.50
CA LEU A 72 6.52 0.77 -7.51
C LEU A 72 5.34 1.64 -7.98
N GLY A 73 5.01 2.67 -7.22
CA GLY A 73 3.90 3.58 -7.50
C GLY A 73 2.72 3.34 -6.57
N MET A 74 1.90 4.38 -6.42
CA MET A 74 0.74 4.36 -5.55
C MET A 74 -0.34 3.42 -6.11
N THR A 75 -0.88 2.54 -5.28
CA THR A 75 -1.92 1.57 -5.63
C THR A 75 -3.10 1.70 -4.67
N LEU A 76 -4.32 1.78 -5.21
CA LEU A 76 -5.56 1.71 -4.44
C LEU A 76 -5.80 0.25 -3.98
N VAL A 77 -5.95 0.04 -2.68
CA VAL A 77 -6.19 -1.27 -2.06
C VAL A 77 -7.68 -1.52 -1.87
N SER A 78 -8.42 -0.54 -1.34
CA SER A 78 -9.87 -0.57 -1.04
C SER A 78 -10.76 -0.47 -2.30
N THR A 79 -10.42 -1.15 -3.39
CA THR A 79 -11.10 -0.98 -4.70
C THR A 79 -12.59 -1.36 -4.70
N GLU A 80 -13.03 -2.13 -3.71
CA GLU A 80 -14.43 -2.52 -3.54
C GLU A 80 -15.22 -1.54 -2.67
N SER A 81 -14.55 -0.60 -2.01
CA SER A 81 -15.18 0.39 -1.14
C SER A 81 -15.99 1.41 -1.94
N ASP A 82 -17.10 1.84 -1.35
CA ASP A 82 -17.94 2.97 -1.78
C ASP A 82 -18.18 3.99 -0.65
N LEU A 83 -17.54 3.78 0.50
CA LEU A 83 -17.51 4.64 1.68
C LEU A 83 -16.08 4.67 2.28
N GLY A 84 -15.93 5.33 3.43
CA GLY A 84 -14.61 5.54 4.01
C GLY A 84 -13.94 4.28 4.57
N SER A 85 -12.73 4.02 4.10
CA SER A 85 -11.76 3.04 4.62
C SER A 85 -10.70 3.70 5.52
N TYR A 86 -10.35 3.07 6.64
CA TYR A 86 -9.53 3.70 7.68
C TYR A 86 -8.66 2.71 8.48
N ASP A 87 -7.70 3.28 9.21
CA ASP A 87 -6.76 2.59 10.11
C ASP A 87 -6.15 1.33 9.48
N PRO A 88 -5.43 1.47 8.35
CA PRO A 88 -4.80 0.33 7.72
C PRO A 88 -3.62 -0.17 8.56
N ASP A 89 -3.42 -1.48 8.54
CA ASP A 89 -2.22 -2.15 9.04
C ASP A 89 -1.66 -3.09 7.97
N VAL A 90 -0.35 -3.36 8.05
CA VAL A 90 0.36 -4.13 7.03
C VAL A 90 1.39 -5.08 7.63
N GLU A 91 1.44 -6.30 7.08
CA GLU A 91 2.46 -7.31 7.38
C GLU A 91 3.01 -7.86 6.05
N VAL A 92 4.31 -8.08 5.98
CA VAL A 92 4.98 -8.73 4.86
C VAL A 92 5.43 -10.13 5.26
N SER A 93 4.87 -11.14 4.61
CA SER A 93 5.21 -12.54 4.86
C SER A 93 6.65 -12.86 4.46
N GLU A 94 7.17 -14.01 4.91
CA GLU A 94 8.51 -14.49 4.54
C GLU A 94 8.72 -14.64 3.02
N ASN A 95 7.64 -14.87 2.26
CA ASN A 95 7.66 -15.00 0.81
C ASN A 95 7.55 -13.65 0.08
N GLY A 96 7.42 -12.54 0.81
CA GLY A 96 7.23 -11.20 0.25
C GLY A 96 5.77 -10.85 -0.08
N ASP A 97 4.80 -11.72 0.24
CA ASP A 97 3.38 -11.37 0.12
C ASP A 97 3.03 -10.29 1.14
N ILE A 98 2.30 -9.28 0.71
CA ILE A 98 1.92 -8.12 1.52
C ILE A 98 0.48 -8.29 1.93
N HIS A 99 0.23 -8.31 3.22
CA HIS A 99 -1.09 -8.49 3.83
C HIS A 99 -1.54 -7.15 4.37
N VAL A 100 -2.67 -6.63 3.87
CA VAL A 100 -3.23 -5.36 4.32
C VAL A 100 -4.58 -5.61 4.95
N VAL A 101 -4.80 -5.06 6.15
CA VAL A 101 -6.10 -5.06 6.84
C VAL A 101 -6.51 -3.63 7.13
N TRP A 102 -7.82 -3.36 7.16
CA TRP A 102 -8.37 -2.04 7.49
C TRP A 102 -9.80 -2.22 8.01
N TYR A 103 -10.41 -1.15 8.53
CA TYR A 103 -11.87 -1.15 8.71
C TYR A 103 -12.54 -0.23 7.69
N ASP A 104 -13.76 -0.59 7.32
CA ASP A 104 -14.54 0.09 6.28
C ASP A 104 -16.00 0.25 6.70
N TYR A 105 -16.69 1.22 6.13
CA TYR A 105 -18.13 1.47 6.34
C TYR A 105 -19.01 0.97 5.20
N SER A 106 -18.44 0.48 4.10
CA SER A 106 -19.19 -0.04 2.96
C SER A 106 -19.99 -1.29 3.28
N ASP A 107 -21.26 -1.29 2.84
CA ASP A 107 -22.12 -2.47 2.91
C ASP A 107 -21.85 -3.40 1.72
N LEU A 108 -20.81 -4.22 1.87
CA LEU A 108 -20.44 -5.26 0.91
C LEU A 108 -21.13 -6.59 1.23
N GLY A 109 -22.35 -6.52 1.76
CA GLY A 109 -23.15 -7.65 2.24
C GLY A 109 -22.92 -7.97 3.72
N SER A 110 -22.22 -7.10 4.44
CA SER A 110 -21.95 -7.21 5.87
C SER A 110 -22.87 -6.36 6.75
N GLY A 111 -23.60 -5.41 6.17
CA GLY A 111 -24.44 -4.46 6.89
C GLY A 111 -23.87 -3.04 6.84
N THR A 112 -24.40 -2.15 7.69
CA THR A 112 -24.05 -0.72 7.68
C THR A 112 -23.12 -0.28 8.82
N ASP A 113 -22.72 -1.22 9.67
CA ASP A 113 -21.69 -0.97 10.67
C ASP A 113 -20.29 -1.04 10.04
N LYS A 114 -19.26 -0.87 10.87
CA LYS A 114 -17.89 -0.96 10.38
C LYS A 114 -17.42 -2.41 10.42
N ASP A 115 -16.86 -2.87 9.32
CA ASP A 115 -16.33 -4.23 9.18
C ASP A 115 -14.83 -4.21 8.94
N ILE A 116 -14.18 -5.33 9.24
CA ILE A 116 -12.75 -5.52 8.97
C ILE A 116 -12.59 -6.15 7.60
N PHE A 117 -11.79 -5.50 6.76
CA PHE A 117 -11.44 -5.95 5.44
C PHE A 117 -9.98 -6.38 5.38
N TYR A 118 -9.68 -7.21 4.38
CA TYR A 118 -8.37 -7.79 4.17
C TYR A 118 -8.11 -7.95 2.67
N LYS A 119 -6.89 -7.62 2.24
CA LYS A 119 -6.45 -7.83 0.85
C LYS A 119 -4.95 -8.04 0.76
N ILE A 120 -4.56 -8.81 -0.25
CA ILE A 120 -3.18 -8.91 -0.71
C ILE A 120 -3.06 -8.06 -1.98
N PRO A 121 -2.51 -6.83 -1.91
CA PRO A 121 -2.24 -6.04 -3.11
C PRO A 121 -1.20 -6.77 -3.95
N ARG A 122 -1.65 -7.38 -5.06
CA ARG A 122 -0.71 -7.99 -6.00
C ARG A 122 0.03 -6.87 -6.71
N CYS A 123 1.35 -6.94 -6.67
CA CYS A 123 2.20 -6.20 -7.58
C CYS A 123 1.89 -6.68 -9.01
N ASN A 124 1.16 -5.87 -9.78
CA ASN A 124 0.81 -6.17 -11.19
C ASN A 124 2.03 -6.34 -12.12
N TYR A 125 3.25 -6.09 -11.61
CA TYR A 125 4.51 -6.23 -12.33
C TYR A 125 5.45 -7.32 -11.76
N CYS A 126 5.11 -7.93 -10.63
CA CYS A 126 5.96 -8.94 -9.99
C CYS A 126 5.70 -10.37 -10.53
N CYS A 127 4.64 -10.54 -11.31
CA CYS A 127 4.31 -11.75 -12.05
C CYS A 127 4.55 -11.61 -13.56
N LEU A 128 5.53 -10.80 -13.98
CA LEU A 128 6.14 -11.02 -15.30
C LEU A 128 7.00 -12.28 -15.19
N ASP A 129 6.30 -13.41 -15.13
CA ASP A 129 6.85 -14.74 -15.25
C ASP A 129 7.74 -14.74 -16.49
N ILE A 130 8.96 -15.21 -16.26
CA ILE A 130 9.89 -15.57 -17.29
C ILE A 130 9.16 -16.56 -18.21
N ASN A 131 8.70 -16.09 -19.37
CA ASN A 131 8.44 -16.97 -20.50
C ASN A 131 9.78 -17.61 -20.88
N VAL A 132 10.11 -18.74 -20.24
CA VAL A 132 11.12 -19.64 -20.77
C VAL A 132 10.50 -20.26 -22.02
N THR A 133 10.77 -19.65 -23.17
CA THR A 133 10.60 -20.33 -24.45
C THR A 133 11.72 -21.36 -24.59
N GLY A 134 11.35 -22.64 -24.69
CA GLY A 134 12.23 -23.77 -25.03
C GLY A 134 11.90 -24.99 -24.17
N PHE A 135 11.43 -26.11 -24.71
CA PHE A 135 11.75 -26.78 -25.97
C PHE A 135 10.53 -27.23 -26.77
#